data_AF-A0A950J6P5-F1
#
_entry.id   AF-A0A950J6P5-F1
#
_cell.length_a   1.000
_cell.length_b   1.000
_cell.length_c   1.000
_cell.angle_alpha   90.00
_cell.angle_beta   90.00
_cell.angle_gamma   90.00
#
_symmetry.space_group_name_H-M   'P 1'
#
loop_
_entity.id
_entity.type
_entity.pdbx_description
1 polymer ?
#
loop_
_entity_poly.entity_id
_entity_poly.type
_entity_poly.pdbx_seq_one_letter_code
_entity_poly.pdbx_strand_id
1 'polypeptide(L)'
;MRATIPAFLSLVVFAAVSLQAAASGATAAPVYPGAVATTRPAAIGIKAPPRNAKTYVTSDGFAKVKVWYQQHLKGAPEMAQPGMEKTEDAFLVGHGASGAVVMIQSYKGKTWIVIGPPM
;
A
#
# COMPACT_ATOMS: atom_id res chain seq x y z
N MET A 1 35.75 26.03 -60.39
CA MET A 1 34.65 25.42 -59.59
C MET A 1 35.26 24.86 -58.32
N ARG A 2 34.72 25.24 -57.16
CA ARG A 2 35.33 25.07 -55.83
C ARG A 2 35.13 23.64 -55.28
N ALA A 3 36.15 23.16 -54.56
CA ALA A 3 36.28 21.82 -54.01
C ALA A 3 35.22 21.47 -52.94
N THR A 4 34.70 20.25 -53.02
CA THR A 4 33.75 19.68 -52.05
C THR A 4 34.51 18.86 -51.00
N ILE A 5 34.30 19.22 -49.75
CA ILE A 5 34.92 18.67 -48.53
C ILE A 5 34.35 17.28 -48.20
N PRO A 6 35.14 16.28 -47.78
CA PRO A 6 34.62 15.05 -47.19
C PRO A 6 34.50 15.18 -45.67
N ALA A 7 33.37 14.77 -45.08
CA ALA A 7 33.23 14.62 -43.63
C ALA A 7 32.44 13.36 -43.28
N PHE A 8 33.17 12.45 -42.63
CA PHE A 8 32.75 11.27 -41.90
C PHE A 8 31.96 11.65 -40.62
N LEU A 9 31.33 10.62 -39.99
CA LEU A 9 30.77 10.58 -38.61
C LEU A 9 29.40 11.31 -38.44
N SER A 10 28.35 10.76 -37.81
CA SER A 10 28.26 9.72 -36.78
C SER A 10 26.91 8.97 -36.85
N LEU A 11 27.00 7.65 -36.75
CA LEU A 11 25.97 6.75 -36.23
C LEU A 11 25.69 7.07 -34.75
N VAL A 12 24.60 6.55 -34.17
CA VAL A 12 24.18 6.55 -32.74
C VAL A 12 23.13 7.65 -32.49
N VAL A 13 21.88 7.41 -32.05
CA VAL A 13 21.33 6.41 -31.11
C VAL A 13 19.92 6.01 -31.57
N PHE A 14 19.64 4.70 -31.66
CA PHE A 14 18.28 4.17 -31.64
C PHE A 14 17.71 4.46 -30.23
N ALA A 15 16.89 5.51 -30.11
CA ALA A 15 16.14 5.74 -28.88
C ALA A 15 15.06 4.66 -28.79
N ALA A 16 15.44 3.50 -28.24
CA ALA A 16 14.50 2.56 -27.66
C ALA A 16 13.77 3.32 -26.55
N VAL A 17 12.62 3.91 -26.90
CA VAL A 17 11.64 4.33 -25.91
C VAL A 17 11.18 3.05 -25.25
N SER A 18 11.84 2.72 -24.14
CA SER A 18 11.42 1.67 -23.23
C SER A 18 9.97 1.90 -22.91
N LEU A 19 9.14 1.01 -23.42
CA LEU A 19 7.76 0.83 -23.06
C LEU A 19 7.76 0.57 -21.55
N GLN A 20 7.60 1.62 -20.75
CA GLN A 20 7.41 1.48 -19.31
C GLN A 20 6.00 0.90 -19.17
N ALA A 21 5.93 -0.44 -19.22
CA ALA A 21 4.77 -1.19 -18.83
C ALA A 21 4.47 -0.78 -17.39
N ALA A 22 3.49 0.11 -17.23
CA ALA A 22 2.87 0.37 -15.95
C ALA A 22 2.21 -0.94 -15.55
N ALA A 23 2.96 -1.77 -14.83
CA ALA A 23 2.40 -2.88 -14.10
C ALA A 23 1.40 -2.25 -13.13
N SER A 24 0.12 -2.29 -13.51
CA SER A 24 -1.00 -2.15 -12.59
C SER A 24 -1.02 -3.36 -11.65
N GLY A 25 0.07 -3.55 -10.91
CA GLY A 25 0.06 -4.36 -9.71
C GLY A 25 -0.68 -3.56 -8.66
N ALA A 26 -1.70 -4.16 -8.05
CA ALA A 26 -2.31 -3.64 -6.83
C ALA A 26 -1.19 -3.10 -5.93
N THR A 27 -1.18 -1.79 -5.68
CA THR A 27 -0.13 -1.18 -4.86
C THR A 27 -0.29 -1.76 -3.47
N ALA A 28 0.52 -2.77 -3.15
CA ALA A 28 0.46 -3.43 -1.86
C ALA A 28 0.62 -2.36 -0.79
N ALA A 29 -0.40 -2.18 0.04
CA ALA A 29 -0.34 -1.14 1.06
C ALA A 29 0.91 -1.35 1.94
N PRO A 30 1.63 -0.28 2.29
CA PRO A 30 2.88 -0.40 3.02
C PRO A 30 2.63 -1.01 4.41
N VAL A 31 3.57 -1.82 4.88
CA VAL A 31 3.51 -2.41 6.22
C VAL A 31 4.20 -1.46 7.21
N TYR A 32 3.56 -1.21 8.35
CA TYR A 32 4.13 -0.35 9.39
C TYR A 32 5.50 -0.88 9.87
N PRO A 33 6.53 -0.01 9.96
CA PRO A 33 7.86 -0.41 10.40
C PRO A 33 7.84 -0.86 11.86
N GLY A 34 8.29 -2.10 12.10
CA GLY A 34 8.23 -2.72 13.43
C GLY A 34 6.98 -3.56 13.68
N ALA A 35 6.07 -3.66 12.70
CA ALA A 35 5.00 -4.66 12.75
C ALA A 35 5.52 -6.03 12.32
N VAL A 36 5.15 -7.06 13.07
CA VAL A 36 5.52 -8.46 12.84
C VAL A 36 4.33 -9.19 12.23
N ALA A 37 4.54 -9.91 11.13
CA ALA A 37 3.51 -10.74 10.53
C ALA A 37 3.07 -11.83 11.51
N THR A 38 1.77 -12.02 11.68
CA THR A 38 1.24 -12.96 12.68
C THR A 38 -0.13 -13.49 12.28
N THR A 39 -0.57 -14.54 12.96
CA THR A 39 -1.93 -15.07 12.84
C THR A 39 -2.88 -14.21 13.66
N ARG A 40 -4.01 -13.86 13.05
CA ARG A 40 -5.01 -13.02 13.69
C ARG A 40 -5.74 -13.76 14.83
N PRO A 41 -5.93 -13.14 16.00
CA PRO A 41 -6.84 -13.64 17.03
C PRO A 41 -8.29 -13.55 16.53
N ALA A 42 -9.10 -14.57 16.84
CA ALA A 42 -10.53 -14.59 16.46
C ALA A 42 -11.36 -13.41 17.04
N ALA A 43 -10.83 -12.72 18.05
CA ALA A 43 -11.48 -11.59 18.70
C ALA A 43 -11.22 -10.22 18.03
N ILE A 44 -10.36 -10.15 17.01
CA ILE A 44 -10.12 -8.94 16.22
C ILE A 44 -11.25 -8.83 15.21
N GLY A 45 -12.17 -7.90 15.48
CA GLY A 45 -13.55 -7.83 15.01
C GLY A 45 -13.79 -7.61 13.52
N ILE A 46 -12.91 -8.07 12.62
CA ILE A 46 -13.29 -8.15 11.22
C ILE A 46 -14.24 -9.33 11.05
N LYS A 47 -15.52 -9.01 10.87
CA LYS A 47 -16.63 -9.96 10.70
C LYS A 47 -16.34 -11.06 9.66
N ALA A 48 -15.46 -10.79 8.70
CA ALA A 48 -14.59 -11.76 8.03
C ALA A 48 -13.55 -10.95 7.27
N PRO A 49 -12.23 -11.08 7.50
CA PRO A 49 -11.29 -10.58 6.51
C PRO A 49 -11.41 -11.38 5.21
N PRO A 50 -11.13 -10.76 4.05
CA PRO A 50 -10.86 -11.55 2.86
C PRO A 50 -9.76 -12.58 3.16
N ARG A 51 -9.88 -13.80 2.63
CA ARG A 51 -8.91 -14.90 2.87
C ARG A 51 -7.46 -14.51 2.53
N ASN A 52 -7.29 -13.50 1.68
CA ASN A 52 -5.98 -13.02 1.23
C ASN A 52 -5.43 -11.87 2.09
N ALA A 53 -6.08 -11.52 3.20
CA ALA A 53 -5.63 -10.46 4.09
C ALA A 53 -4.46 -10.91 4.97
N LYS A 54 -3.36 -10.17 4.91
CA LYS A 54 -2.19 -10.34 5.77
C LYS A 54 -2.41 -9.60 7.08
N THR A 55 -2.01 -10.22 8.18
CA THR A 55 -2.16 -9.63 9.52
C THR A 55 -0.78 -9.40 10.12
N TYR A 56 -0.63 -8.25 10.77
CA TYR A 56 0.57 -7.82 11.44
C TYR A 56 0.23 -7.28 12.84
N VAL A 57 1.19 -7.32 13.74
CA VAL A 57 1.05 -6.80 15.10
C VAL A 57 2.28 -5.99 15.49
N THR A 58 2.09 -4.89 16.19
CA THR A 58 3.15 -4.09 16.79
C THR A 58 2.83 -3.76 18.24
N SER A 59 3.88 -3.56 19.04
CA SER A 59 3.77 -3.03 20.41
C SER A 59 3.61 -1.51 20.43
N ASP A 60 3.78 -0.83 19.30
CA ASP A 60 3.48 0.59 19.17
C ASP A 60 1.98 0.86 19.37
N GLY A 61 1.65 2.04 19.90
CA GLY A 61 0.28 2.44 20.18
C GLY A 61 -0.53 2.79 18.92
N PHE A 62 -1.85 2.58 18.99
CA PHE A 62 -2.78 2.77 17.87
C PHE A 62 -2.65 4.14 17.19
N ALA A 63 -2.59 5.22 17.98
CA ALA A 63 -2.48 6.58 17.43
C ALA A 63 -1.21 6.79 16.60
N LYS A 64 -0.08 6.22 17.03
CA LYS A 64 1.20 6.32 16.30
C LYS A 64 1.12 5.59 14.96
N VAL A 65 0.55 4.38 14.97
CA VAL A 65 0.36 3.56 13.75
C VAL A 65 -0.64 4.24 12.80
N LYS A 66 -1.76 4.77 13.31
CA LYS A 66 -2.74 5.54 12.54
C LYS A 66 -2.09 6.75 11.86
N VAL A 67 -1.38 7.59 12.60
CA VAL A 67 -0.70 8.78 12.04
C VAL A 67 0.32 8.39 10.97
N TRP A 68 1.08 7.32 11.19
CA TRP A 68 2.00 6.80 10.18
C TRP A 68 1.27 6.42 8.89
N TYR A 69 0.16 5.68 8.98
CA TYR A 69 -0.63 5.30 7.82
C TYR A 69 -1.28 6.49 7.12
N GLN A 70 -1.83 7.46 7.85
CA GLN A 70 -2.35 8.71 7.28
C GLN A 70 -1.29 9.45 6.44
N GLN A 71 -0.04 9.49 6.91
CA GLN A 71 1.07 10.11 6.19
C GLN A 71 1.54 9.30 4.97
N HIS A 72 1.62 7.98 5.11
CA HIS A 72 2.21 7.11 4.08
C HIS A 72 1.22 6.76 2.98
N LEU A 73 -0.09 6.79 3.26
CA LEU A 73 -1.14 6.51 2.30
C LEU A 73 -1.62 7.75 1.54
N LYS A 74 -1.03 8.93 1.79
CA LYS A 74 -1.17 10.19 1.02
C LYS A 74 -2.60 10.48 0.52
N GLY A 75 -3.59 10.42 1.42
CA GLY A 75 -4.99 10.76 1.08
C GLY A 75 -5.90 9.58 0.76
N ALA A 76 -5.48 8.35 1.05
CA ALA A 76 -6.41 7.22 1.16
C ALA A 76 -7.59 7.59 2.06
N PRO A 77 -8.85 7.46 1.59
CA PRO A 77 -10.00 7.80 2.41
C PRO A 77 -10.09 6.86 3.61
N GLU A 78 -10.31 7.46 4.79
CA GLU A 78 -10.70 6.72 5.99
C GLU A 78 -12.08 6.08 5.74
N MET A 79 -12.14 4.76 5.89
CA MET A 79 -13.35 3.97 5.77
C MET A 79 -13.99 3.82 7.14
N ALA A 80 -15.01 4.63 7.41
CA ALA A 80 -15.88 4.41 8.55
C ALA A 80 -16.79 3.21 8.26
N GLN A 81 -16.59 2.08 8.97
CA GLN A 81 -17.51 0.94 8.91
C GLN A 81 -18.52 0.98 10.06
N PRO A 82 -19.79 0.59 9.85
CA PRO A 82 -20.76 0.49 10.93
C PRO A 82 -20.29 -0.52 11.99
N GLY A 83 -20.22 -0.08 13.25
CA GLY A 83 -19.75 -0.91 14.36
C GLY A 83 -18.25 -0.79 14.64
N MET A 84 -17.52 0.11 13.96
CA MET A 84 -16.13 0.41 14.32
C MET A 84 -16.01 1.03 15.71
N GLU A 85 -15.13 0.47 16.52
CA GLU A 85 -14.77 1.04 17.81
C GLU A 85 -13.83 2.25 17.66
N LYS A 86 -13.74 3.12 18.67
CA LYS A 86 -12.82 4.27 18.65
C LYS A 86 -11.34 3.90 18.54
N THR A 87 -11.03 2.63 18.78
CA THR A 87 -9.69 2.03 18.66
C THR A 87 -9.52 1.25 17.37
N GLU A 88 -10.41 1.44 16.40
CA GLU A 88 -10.38 0.85 15.07
C GLU A 88 -10.36 1.95 14.02
N ASP A 89 -9.65 1.72 12.94
CA ASP A 89 -9.63 2.59 11.76
C ASP A 89 -9.36 1.76 10.50
N ALA A 90 -9.80 2.23 9.35
CA ALA A 90 -9.48 1.59 8.08
C ALA A 90 -9.20 2.62 6.99
N PHE A 91 -8.28 2.28 6.10
CA PHE A 91 -7.91 3.10 4.95
C PHE A 91 -8.10 2.30 3.67
N LEU A 92 -8.70 2.91 2.65
CA LEU A 92 -8.75 2.34 1.31
C LEU A 92 -7.57 2.83 0.47
N VAL A 93 -6.69 1.92 0.09
CA VAL A 93 -5.49 2.18 -0.70
C VAL A 93 -5.72 1.69 -2.13
N GLY A 94 -5.65 2.59 -3.10
CA GLY A 94 -5.94 2.27 -4.51
C GLY A 94 -7.43 2.34 -4.85
N HIS A 95 -7.79 1.99 -6.09
CA HIS A 95 -9.14 2.16 -6.64
C HIS A 95 -9.70 0.86 -7.23
N GLY A 96 -11.01 0.65 -7.03
CA GLY A 96 -11.76 -0.46 -7.64
C GLY A 96 -11.35 -1.85 -7.12
N ALA A 97 -11.46 -2.86 -7.99
CA ALA A 97 -11.21 -4.26 -7.66
C ALA A 97 -9.73 -4.59 -7.32
N SER A 98 -8.82 -3.66 -7.56
CA SER A 98 -7.39 -3.77 -7.26
C SER A 98 -6.98 -2.99 -6.01
N GLY A 99 -7.94 -2.40 -5.29
CA GLY A 99 -7.69 -1.70 -4.03
C GLY A 99 -7.23 -2.66 -2.93
N ALA A 100 -6.69 -2.09 -1.86
CA ALA A 100 -6.39 -2.77 -0.61
C ALA A 100 -6.97 -1.98 0.56
N VAL A 101 -7.52 -2.66 1.54
CA VAL A 101 -7.94 -2.08 2.82
C VAL A 101 -6.83 -2.33 3.82
N VAL A 102 -6.40 -1.26 4.49
CA VAL A 102 -5.55 -1.30 5.68
C VAL A 102 -6.44 -1.04 6.87
N MET A 103 -6.73 -2.04 7.68
CA MET A 103 -7.42 -1.88 8.96
C MET A 103 -6.41 -1.86 10.11
N ILE A 104 -6.59 -0.96 11.06
CA ILE A 104 -5.79 -0.82 12.27
C ILE A 104 -6.72 -1.00 13.47
N GLN A 105 -6.36 -1.83 14.43
CA GLN A 105 -7.13 -2.03 15.66
C GLN A 105 -6.23 -2.16 16.88
N SER A 106 -6.59 -1.52 17.99
CA SER A 106 -6.00 -1.82 19.30
C SER A 106 -6.68 -3.04 19.92
N TYR A 107 -5.91 -4.07 20.28
CA TYR A 107 -6.41 -5.24 21.00
C TYR A 107 -5.36 -5.79 21.97
N LYS A 108 -5.76 -6.00 23.24
CA LYS A 108 -4.89 -6.46 24.34
C LYS A 108 -3.60 -5.66 24.49
N GLY A 109 -3.69 -4.33 24.37
CA GLY A 109 -2.54 -3.42 24.52
C GLY A 109 -1.54 -3.45 23.36
N LYS A 110 -1.88 -4.11 22.24
CA LYS A 110 -1.09 -4.12 21.01
C LYS A 110 -1.89 -3.54 19.87
N THR A 111 -1.20 -3.01 18.86
CA THR A 111 -1.85 -2.57 17.63
C THR A 111 -1.73 -3.63 16.56
N TRP A 112 -2.87 -3.99 16.00
CA TRP A 112 -3.03 -4.98 14.95
C TRP A 112 -3.34 -4.29 13.65
N ILE A 113 -2.71 -4.75 12.59
CA ILE A 113 -2.80 -4.19 11.26
C ILE A 113 -3.21 -5.31 10.31
N VAL A 114 -4.24 -5.07 9.52
CA VAL A 114 -4.75 -6.03 8.55
C VAL A 114 -4.71 -5.38 7.19
N ILE A 115 -4.01 -6.00 6.24
CA ILE A 115 -3.87 -5.50 4.87
C ILE A 115 -4.41 -6.57 3.93
N GLY A 116 -5.48 -6.28 3.21
CA GLY A 116 -6.10 -7.21 2.27
C GLY A 116 -6.94 -6.50 1.22
N PRO A 117 -7.54 -7.21 0.25
CA PRO A 117 -8.45 -6.58 -0.70
C PRO A 117 -9.70 -6.00 0.00
N PRO A 118 -10.39 -5.02 -0.60
CA PRO A 118 -11.71 -4.58 -0.14
C PRO A 118 -12.72 -5.74 -0.22
N MET A 119 -13.68 -5.75 0.70
CA MET A 119 -14.78 -6.72 0.73
C MET A 119 -15.98 -6.25 -0.06
#